data_AF-A0A8S2UYX8-F1
#
_entry.id   AF-A0A8S2UYX8-F1
#
_cell.length_a   1.000
_cell.length_b   1.000
_cell.length_c   1.000
_cell.angle_alpha   90.00
_cell.angle_beta   90.00
_cell.angle_gamma   90.00
#
_symmetry.space_group_name_H-M   'P 1'
#
loop_
_entity.id
_entity.type
_entity.pdbx_description
1 polymer ?
#
loop_
_entity_poly.entity_id
_entity_poly.type
_entity_poly.pdbx_seq_one_letter_code
_entity_poly.pdbx_strand_id
1 'polypeptide(L)'
;DVINNAYDKLLPNESKVPMAAPQFLCQYSNISECLPIEWQDRFTLTLWNPTIHPVTHHARVPVTKEYWIRDPMGSIIPAEYIPIPDTTKNISGRKSSAQNQYIFTILLPALGFSTYYFEVKNGEIIEKKHVTTTRNEFLRVEFDDQGNLHQIINLEKGIAVPFTAQGFYWLYTSFPGNSSLPEFQASGAYVFRPLTSKTQPVSTTRTIICTKTETVQSAMIVFNEWASQEVSLFQGAPTVEVEWTVGPIPIDDDVGKEIVVRYDTDIESASKYYTDANGRQVLERIRDYRPTWSYSVVENVSGNYYPINSRIWIKDGARQLTILTDRSEGGGSIHDGSIEIMIHRRIIYDDSEGVNEPLNETAFGKSLVVRENASLADTTVTLNPMQIKTFQVTL
;
A
#
# COMPACT_ATOMS: atom_id res chain seq x y z
N ASP A 1 -22.56 0.85 -16.88
CA ASP A 1 -23.06 1.22 -18.23
C ASP A 1 -22.04 1.97 -19.09
N VAL A 2 -21.46 3.10 -18.66
CA VAL A 2 -20.54 3.90 -19.51
C VAL A 2 -19.35 3.09 -20.05
N ILE A 3 -18.70 2.28 -19.20
CA ILE A 3 -17.57 1.43 -19.60
C ILE A 3 -18.00 0.39 -20.64
N ASN A 4 -19.09 -0.35 -20.39
CA ASN A 4 -19.61 -1.34 -21.34
C ASN A 4 -19.93 -0.70 -22.70
N ASN A 5 -20.64 0.43 -22.69
CA ASN A 5 -20.97 1.17 -23.90
C ASN A 5 -19.71 1.66 -24.66
N ALA A 6 -18.63 1.97 -23.96
CA ALA A 6 -17.36 2.36 -24.59
C ALA A 6 -16.72 1.15 -25.28
N TYR A 7 -16.66 0.00 -24.62
CA TYR A 7 -16.11 -1.23 -25.22
C TYR A 7 -16.91 -1.72 -26.43
N ASP A 8 -18.23 -1.66 -26.38
CA ASP A 8 -19.09 -1.99 -27.53
C ASP A 8 -18.71 -1.19 -28.78
N LYS A 9 -18.36 0.10 -28.59
CA LYS A 9 -17.94 0.99 -29.68
C LYS A 9 -16.48 0.82 -30.09
N LEU A 10 -15.65 0.22 -29.25
CA LEU A 10 -14.24 -0.06 -29.53
C LEU A 10 -14.05 -1.39 -30.27
N LEU A 11 -15.09 -2.22 -30.41
CA LEU A 11 -15.03 -3.43 -31.21
C LEU A 11 -14.85 -3.11 -32.71
N PRO A 12 -14.03 -3.89 -33.44
CA PRO A 12 -13.90 -3.73 -34.89
C PRO A 12 -15.26 -3.89 -35.59
N ASN A 13 -15.60 -2.98 -36.50
CA ASN A 13 -16.84 -3.03 -37.30
C ASN A 13 -17.00 -4.33 -38.12
N GLU A 14 -15.91 -5.05 -38.37
CA GLU A 14 -15.90 -6.33 -39.11
C GLU A 14 -16.06 -7.56 -38.21
N SER A 15 -16.15 -7.38 -36.89
CA SER A 15 -16.36 -8.50 -35.97
C SER A 15 -17.74 -9.12 -36.20
N LYS A 16 -17.80 -10.45 -36.38
CA LYS A 16 -19.07 -11.21 -36.46
C LYS A 16 -19.84 -11.24 -35.13
N VAL A 17 -19.36 -10.51 -34.12
CA VAL A 17 -19.89 -10.49 -32.77
C VAL A 17 -20.78 -9.24 -32.65
N PRO A 18 -22.10 -9.39 -32.51
CA PRO A 18 -23.03 -8.26 -32.58
C PRO A 18 -22.96 -7.30 -31.38
N MET A 19 -22.30 -7.68 -30.28
CA MET A 19 -22.13 -6.87 -29.07
C MET A 19 -20.94 -7.38 -28.24
N ALA A 20 -20.20 -6.51 -27.56
CA ALA A 20 -19.14 -6.95 -26.67
C ALA A 20 -19.72 -7.77 -25.53
N ALA A 21 -18.94 -8.74 -25.05
CA ALA A 21 -19.35 -9.48 -23.87
C ALA A 21 -19.39 -8.54 -22.65
N PRO A 22 -20.36 -8.70 -21.73
CA PRO A 22 -20.54 -7.79 -20.61
C PRO A 22 -19.29 -7.72 -19.72
N GLN A 23 -18.85 -6.50 -19.40
CA GLN A 23 -17.73 -6.27 -18.49
C GLN A 23 -18.23 -6.15 -17.05
N PHE A 24 -17.55 -6.84 -16.14
CA PHE A 24 -17.75 -6.76 -14.70
C PHE A 24 -16.51 -6.18 -14.02
N LEU A 25 -16.72 -5.26 -13.08
CA LEU A 25 -15.63 -4.64 -12.32
C LEU A 25 -15.38 -5.38 -11.02
N CYS A 26 -14.13 -5.77 -10.78
CA CYS A 26 -13.70 -6.31 -9.49
C CYS A 26 -13.20 -5.18 -8.57
N GLN A 27 -14.15 -4.55 -7.88
CA GLN A 27 -13.91 -3.41 -6.99
C GLN A 27 -13.24 -3.78 -5.66
N TYR A 28 -13.26 -5.06 -5.29
CA TYR A 28 -12.75 -5.58 -4.01
C TYR A 28 -11.40 -6.31 -4.16
N SER A 29 -10.61 -5.94 -5.17
CA SER A 29 -9.28 -6.52 -5.42
C SER A 29 -8.30 -6.30 -4.27
N ASN A 30 -8.46 -5.22 -3.49
CA ASN A 30 -7.66 -4.94 -2.29
C ASN A 30 -7.86 -5.98 -1.18
N ILE A 31 -9.00 -6.66 -1.12
CA ILE A 31 -9.25 -7.78 -0.19
C ILE A 31 -9.16 -9.14 -0.89
N SER A 32 -8.47 -9.19 -2.04
CA SER A 32 -8.34 -10.37 -2.89
C SER A 32 -9.71 -11.01 -3.18
N GLU A 33 -10.68 -10.18 -3.59
CA GLU A 33 -12.03 -10.60 -3.99
C GLU A 33 -12.38 -10.14 -5.41
N CYS A 34 -12.88 -11.09 -6.20
CA CYS A 34 -13.39 -10.86 -7.54
C CYS A 34 -14.47 -11.92 -7.82
N LEU A 35 -15.67 -11.72 -7.27
CA LEU A 35 -16.76 -12.71 -7.35
C LEU A 35 -17.11 -13.19 -8.78
N PRO A 36 -17.06 -12.35 -9.83
CA PRO A 36 -17.39 -12.80 -11.19
C PRO A 36 -16.54 -13.97 -11.71
N ILE A 37 -15.29 -14.13 -11.25
CA ILE A 37 -14.36 -15.16 -11.78
C ILE A 37 -14.31 -16.44 -10.95
N GLU A 38 -14.80 -16.44 -9.71
CA GLU A 38 -14.58 -17.54 -8.77
C GLU A 38 -15.15 -18.89 -9.21
N TRP A 39 -16.11 -18.90 -10.13
CA TRP A 39 -16.79 -20.13 -10.56
C TRP A 39 -16.58 -20.46 -12.04
N GLN A 40 -15.80 -19.64 -12.75
CA GLN A 40 -15.66 -19.76 -14.19
C GLN A 40 -14.55 -20.73 -14.56
N ASP A 41 -14.80 -21.62 -15.53
CA ASP A 41 -13.73 -22.45 -16.10
C ASP A 41 -12.88 -21.68 -17.12
N ARG A 42 -13.46 -20.62 -17.70
CA ARG A 42 -12.81 -19.72 -18.64
C ARG A 42 -13.32 -18.31 -18.41
N PHE A 43 -12.43 -17.35 -18.43
CA PHE A 43 -12.77 -15.93 -18.38
C PHE A 43 -11.67 -15.11 -19.04
N THR A 44 -11.94 -13.84 -19.29
CA THR A 44 -10.93 -12.90 -19.76
C THR A 44 -10.77 -11.75 -18.79
N LEU A 45 -9.54 -11.29 -18.62
CA LEU A 45 -9.18 -10.14 -17.82
C LEU A 45 -8.71 -9.04 -18.77
N THR A 46 -9.51 -7.99 -18.89
CA THR A 46 -9.16 -6.81 -19.67
C THR A 46 -8.69 -5.70 -18.73
N LEU A 47 -7.55 -5.11 -19.02
CA LEU A 47 -6.96 -4.05 -18.23
C LEU A 47 -6.77 -2.81 -19.09
N TRP A 48 -7.23 -1.66 -18.61
CA TRP A 48 -7.12 -0.38 -19.31
C TRP A 48 -6.04 0.49 -18.66
N ASN A 49 -5.19 1.07 -19.49
CA ASN A 49 -4.20 2.07 -19.10
C ASN A 49 -4.68 3.47 -19.51
N PRO A 50 -5.07 4.32 -18.54
CA PRO A 50 -5.52 5.68 -18.81
C PRO A 50 -4.38 6.67 -19.07
N THR A 51 -3.12 6.23 -19.04
CA THR A 51 -1.95 7.10 -19.18
C THR A 51 -1.45 7.16 -20.62
N ILE A 52 -0.76 8.25 -20.98
CA ILE A 52 -0.21 8.46 -22.33
C ILE A 52 1.08 7.67 -22.61
N HIS A 53 1.51 6.82 -21.67
CA HIS A 53 2.70 6.01 -21.80
C HIS A 53 2.35 4.54 -21.63
N PRO A 54 3.05 3.61 -22.31
CA PRO A 54 2.91 2.21 -21.99
C PRO A 54 3.29 1.96 -20.53
N VAL A 55 2.57 1.05 -19.88
CA VAL A 55 2.77 0.70 -18.48
C VAL A 55 3.02 -0.80 -18.37
N THR A 56 4.10 -1.16 -17.71
CA THR A 56 4.33 -2.51 -17.19
C THR A 56 3.87 -2.53 -15.74
N HIS A 57 3.05 -3.50 -15.36
CA HIS A 57 2.55 -3.64 -14.00
C HIS A 57 2.44 -5.11 -13.61
N HIS A 58 2.23 -5.40 -12.32
CA HIS A 58 2.03 -6.77 -11.84
C HIS A 58 0.60 -6.95 -11.38
N ALA A 59 -0.16 -7.79 -12.09
CA ALA A 59 -1.56 -8.06 -11.75
C ALA A 59 -1.63 -9.11 -10.64
N ARG A 60 -2.49 -8.87 -9.64
CA ARG A 60 -2.87 -9.84 -8.60
C ARG A 60 -4.32 -10.28 -8.84
N VAL A 61 -4.55 -11.55 -9.16
CA VAL A 61 -5.88 -12.07 -9.52
C VAL A 61 -6.28 -13.22 -8.58
N PRO A 62 -7.27 -13.02 -7.68
CA PRO A 62 -7.72 -14.07 -6.76
C PRO A 62 -8.50 -15.15 -7.51
N VAL A 63 -8.21 -16.41 -7.24
CA VAL A 63 -8.77 -17.55 -7.97
C VAL A 63 -9.09 -18.74 -7.05
N THR A 64 -10.05 -19.55 -7.47
CA THR A 64 -10.48 -20.79 -6.79
C THR A 64 -9.94 -22.06 -7.45
N LYS A 65 -9.51 -21.94 -8.71
CA LYS A 65 -8.94 -23.01 -9.54
C LYS A 65 -7.60 -22.56 -10.10
N GLU A 66 -6.86 -23.50 -10.67
CA GLU A 66 -5.64 -23.19 -11.41
C GLU A 66 -5.95 -22.99 -12.89
N TYR A 67 -5.32 -21.99 -13.51
CA TYR A 67 -5.56 -21.58 -14.89
C TYR A 67 -4.25 -21.49 -15.68
N TRP A 68 -4.32 -21.82 -16.98
CA TRP A 68 -3.41 -21.31 -17.99
C TRP A 68 -3.76 -19.85 -18.24
N ILE A 69 -2.75 -18.98 -18.22
CA ILE A 69 -2.90 -17.56 -18.53
C ILE A 69 -2.22 -17.31 -19.87
N ARG A 70 -2.96 -16.79 -20.83
CA ARG A 70 -2.45 -16.40 -22.14
C ARG A 70 -2.48 -14.89 -22.31
N ASP A 71 -1.45 -14.36 -22.96
CA ASP A 71 -1.37 -12.96 -23.36
C ASP A 71 -2.31 -12.64 -24.55
N PRO A 72 -2.42 -11.37 -24.98
CA PRO A 72 -3.22 -10.98 -26.14
C PRO A 72 -2.83 -11.68 -27.46
N MET A 73 -1.62 -12.25 -27.54
CA MET A 73 -1.10 -12.96 -28.71
C MET A 73 -1.37 -14.48 -28.62
N GLY A 74 -1.99 -14.95 -27.54
CA GLY A 74 -2.34 -16.35 -27.29
C GLY A 74 -1.22 -17.20 -26.68
N SER A 75 -0.08 -16.60 -26.33
CA SER A 75 1.06 -17.29 -25.73
C SER A 75 0.86 -17.47 -24.23
N ILE A 76 1.20 -18.64 -23.68
CA ILE A 76 1.16 -18.88 -22.24
C ILE A 76 2.26 -18.05 -21.58
N ILE A 77 1.90 -17.29 -20.55
CA ILE A 77 2.84 -16.43 -19.81
C ILE A 77 3.27 -17.06 -18.48
N PRO A 78 4.47 -16.73 -17.98
CA PRO A 78 4.85 -17.02 -16.60
C PRO A 78 3.88 -16.34 -15.63
N ALA A 79 3.43 -17.09 -14.63
CA ALA A 79 2.56 -16.59 -13.59
C ALA A 79 2.74 -17.40 -12.30
N GLU A 80 2.80 -16.69 -11.19
CA GLU A 80 3.02 -17.26 -9.86
C GLU A 80 1.70 -17.57 -9.19
N TYR A 81 1.47 -18.84 -8.86
CA TYR A 81 0.30 -19.26 -8.10
C TYR A 81 0.66 -19.40 -6.61
N ILE A 82 0.24 -18.40 -5.84
CA ILE A 82 0.60 -18.26 -4.43
C ILE A 82 -0.64 -18.17 -3.53
N PRO A 83 -0.56 -18.64 -2.28
CA PRO A 83 -1.67 -18.52 -1.34
C PRO A 83 -1.95 -17.05 -1.03
N ILE A 84 -3.24 -16.72 -0.87
CA ILE A 84 -3.66 -15.43 -0.31
C ILE A 84 -3.35 -15.45 1.19
N PRO A 85 -2.67 -14.42 1.73
CA PRO A 85 -2.35 -14.36 3.15
C PRO A 85 -3.60 -14.47 4.05
N ASP A 86 -3.50 -15.18 5.18
CA ASP A 86 -4.60 -15.32 6.13
C ASP A 86 -5.09 -13.96 6.65
N THR A 87 -4.19 -13.00 6.82
CA THR A 87 -4.51 -11.61 7.19
C THR A 87 -5.45 -10.95 6.19
N THR A 88 -5.34 -11.29 4.90
CA THR A 88 -6.26 -10.82 3.85
C THR A 88 -7.57 -11.62 3.84
N LYS A 89 -7.49 -12.95 3.95
CA LYS A 89 -8.67 -13.82 3.93
C LYS A 89 -9.62 -13.53 5.08
N ASN A 90 -9.09 -13.10 6.22
CA ASN A 90 -9.83 -12.81 7.44
C ASN A 90 -10.33 -11.35 7.53
N ILE A 91 -10.11 -10.51 6.51
CA ILE A 91 -10.65 -9.15 6.48
C ILE A 91 -12.18 -9.22 6.53
N SER A 92 -12.76 -8.46 7.46
CA SER A 92 -14.21 -8.42 7.66
C SER A 92 -14.91 -7.87 6.42
N GLY A 93 -15.98 -8.53 5.98
CA GLY A 93 -16.72 -8.16 4.78
C GLY A 93 -16.27 -8.86 3.50
N ARG A 94 -15.12 -9.56 3.51
CA ARG A 94 -14.70 -10.43 2.40
C ARG A 94 -15.64 -11.61 2.27
N LYS A 95 -16.20 -11.80 1.07
CA LYS A 95 -17.13 -12.89 0.69
C LYS A 95 -16.48 -13.92 -0.21
N SER A 96 -15.32 -13.59 -0.79
CA SER A 96 -14.58 -14.46 -1.70
C SER A 96 -14.19 -15.82 -1.09
N SER A 97 -14.38 -16.88 -1.87
CA SER A 97 -13.91 -18.23 -1.54
C SER A 97 -12.47 -18.50 -1.99
N ALA A 98 -11.88 -17.60 -2.78
CA ALA A 98 -10.53 -17.75 -3.31
C ALA A 98 -9.50 -17.94 -2.18
N GLN A 99 -8.66 -18.96 -2.32
CA GLN A 99 -7.57 -19.28 -1.38
C GLN A 99 -6.20 -18.91 -1.93
N ASN A 100 -6.09 -18.77 -3.25
CA ASN A 100 -4.85 -18.49 -3.95
C ASN A 100 -5.06 -17.32 -4.91
N GLN A 101 -3.97 -16.74 -5.36
CA GLN A 101 -3.96 -15.70 -6.37
C GLN A 101 -2.84 -15.93 -7.37
N TYR A 102 -3.07 -15.45 -8.59
CA TYR A 102 -2.01 -15.33 -9.59
C TYR A 102 -1.33 -13.98 -9.47
N ILE A 103 0.00 -13.98 -9.56
CA ILE A 103 0.83 -12.79 -9.77
C ILE A 103 1.57 -12.95 -11.08
N PHE A 104 1.39 -12.00 -12.00
CA PHE A 104 2.05 -12.02 -13.30
C PHE A 104 2.22 -10.61 -13.85
N THR A 105 3.22 -10.44 -14.71
CA THR A 105 3.50 -9.18 -15.36
C THR A 105 2.53 -8.93 -16.51
N ILE A 106 1.96 -7.74 -16.54
CA ILE A 106 1.12 -7.24 -17.61
C ILE A 106 1.79 -6.07 -18.33
N LEU A 107 1.52 -5.95 -19.63
CA LEU A 107 1.97 -4.85 -20.46
C LEU A 107 0.76 -4.19 -21.08
N LEU A 108 0.58 -2.90 -20.80
CA LEU A 108 -0.53 -2.11 -21.29
C LEU A 108 -0.03 -1.01 -22.22
N PRO A 109 -0.59 -0.86 -23.42
CA PRO A 109 -0.26 0.24 -24.31
C PRO A 109 -0.71 1.60 -23.73
N ALA A 110 -0.12 2.69 -24.23
CA ALA A 110 -0.57 4.04 -23.90
C ALA A 110 -2.02 4.26 -24.34
N LEU A 111 -2.86 4.81 -23.46
CA LEU A 111 -4.29 5.07 -23.70
C LEU A 111 -5.00 3.88 -24.35
N GLY A 112 -4.75 2.68 -23.84
CA GLY A 112 -5.20 1.44 -24.45
C GLY A 112 -5.44 0.34 -23.44
N PHE A 113 -5.87 -0.82 -23.94
CA PHE A 113 -6.11 -2.00 -23.13
C PHE A 113 -5.35 -3.22 -23.66
N SER A 114 -5.16 -4.19 -22.77
CA SER A 114 -4.72 -5.55 -23.10
C SER A 114 -5.68 -6.55 -22.46
N THR A 115 -5.96 -7.65 -23.16
CA THR A 115 -6.84 -8.72 -22.68
C THR A 115 -6.05 -10.00 -22.49
N TYR A 116 -6.13 -10.56 -21.29
CA TYR A 116 -5.51 -11.84 -20.91
C TYR A 116 -6.59 -12.91 -20.78
N TYR A 117 -6.26 -14.13 -21.16
CA TYR A 117 -7.22 -15.24 -21.24
C TYR A 117 -6.89 -16.30 -20.20
N PHE A 118 -7.88 -16.66 -19.39
CA PHE A 118 -7.77 -17.68 -18.35
C PHE A 118 -8.57 -18.91 -18.76
N GLU A 119 -7.95 -20.08 -18.65
CA GLU A 119 -8.56 -21.38 -18.93
C GLU A 119 -8.09 -22.42 -17.91
N VAL A 120 -9.01 -23.13 -17.26
CA VAL A 120 -8.67 -24.08 -16.18
C VAL A 120 -7.66 -25.13 -16.63
N LYS A 121 -6.67 -25.40 -15.77
CA LYS A 121 -5.71 -26.49 -15.95
C LYS A 121 -6.32 -27.82 -15.53
N ASN A 122 -6.26 -28.82 -16.42
CA ASN A 122 -6.62 -30.20 -16.10
C ASN A 122 -5.38 -30.98 -15.65
N GLY A 123 -5.03 -30.89 -14.36
CA GLY A 123 -4.20 -31.90 -13.69
C GLY A 123 -2.68 -31.85 -13.87
N GLU A 124 -2.08 -30.73 -14.28
CA GLU A 124 -0.62 -30.59 -14.31
C GLU A 124 -0.11 -29.77 -13.12
N ILE A 125 0.68 -30.41 -12.26
CA ILE A 125 1.43 -29.76 -11.19
C ILE A 125 2.66 -29.10 -11.83
N ILE A 126 2.70 -27.77 -11.85
CA ILE A 126 3.90 -27.05 -12.28
C ILE A 126 4.89 -27.04 -11.12
N GLU A 127 6.11 -27.54 -11.34
CA GLU A 127 7.21 -27.41 -10.39
C GLU A 127 7.50 -25.93 -10.10
N LYS A 128 7.42 -25.54 -8.82
CA LYS A 128 7.77 -24.20 -8.38
C LYS A 128 9.28 -24.04 -8.37
N LYS A 129 9.81 -23.14 -9.19
CA LYS A 129 11.21 -22.72 -9.08
C LYS A 129 11.36 -21.78 -7.90
N HIS A 130 12.14 -22.19 -6.90
CA HIS A 130 12.52 -21.32 -5.81
C HIS A 130 13.76 -20.52 -6.16
N VAL A 131 13.63 -19.19 -6.11
CA VAL A 131 14.73 -18.25 -6.26
C VAL A 131 15.35 -17.98 -4.89
N THR A 132 16.68 -17.99 -4.80
CA THR A 132 17.41 -17.82 -3.54
C THR A 132 17.73 -16.36 -3.21
N THR A 133 17.83 -15.48 -4.21
CA THR A 133 18.34 -14.10 -4.06
C THR A 133 17.20 -13.07 -4.01
N THR A 134 17.27 -12.09 -3.10
CA THR A 134 16.29 -10.99 -2.97
C THR A 134 16.69 -9.72 -3.75
N ARG A 135 16.75 -9.80 -5.09
CA ARG A 135 17.02 -8.65 -5.96
C ARG A 135 16.26 -8.72 -7.28
N ASN A 136 16.11 -7.59 -7.96
CA ASN A 136 15.71 -7.49 -9.36
C ASN A 136 16.78 -6.72 -10.17
N GLU A 137 16.43 -6.18 -11.34
CA GLU A 137 17.33 -5.42 -12.22
C GLU A 137 17.78 -4.07 -11.64
N PHE A 138 17.00 -3.49 -10.74
CA PHE A 138 17.18 -2.12 -10.24
C PHE A 138 17.60 -2.09 -8.77
N LEU A 139 16.99 -2.95 -7.95
CA LEU A 139 17.07 -2.91 -6.50
C LEU A 139 17.45 -4.28 -5.91
N ARG A 140 18.16 -4.24 -4.78
CA ARG A 140 18.29 -5.36 -3.85
C ARG A 140 17.68 -4.98 -2.51
N VAL A 141 16.85 -5.86 -1.97
CA VAL A 141 16.22 -5.70 -0.66
C VAL A 141 16.81 -6.73 0.29
N GLU A 142 17.31 -6.24 1.41
CA GLU A 142 17.89 -7.08 2.46
C GLU A 142 17.00 -7.06 3.69
N PHE A 143 16.82 -8.24 4.25
CA PHE A 143 16.15 -8.42 5.51
C PHE A 143 17.17 -8.90 6.55
N ASP A 144 17.03 -8.44 7.80
CA ASP A 144 17.86 -8.94 8.90
C ASP A 144 17.46 -10.37 9.32
N ASP A 145 18.19 -10.96 10.27
CA ASP A 145 17.93 -12.31 10.79
C ASP A 145 16.55 -12.43 11.47
N GLN A 146 15.97 -11.29 11.87
CA GLN A 146 14.64 -11.16 12.45
C GLN A 146 13.58 -10.79 11.40
N GLY A 147 13.95 -10.81 10.11
CA GLY A 147 13.16 -10.54 8.91
C GLY A 147 12.67 -9.11 8.74
N ASN A 148 13.22 -8.11 9.44
CA ASN A 148 12.93 -6.71 9.17
C ASN A 148 13.59 -6.26 7.89
N LEU A 149 13.00 -5.26 7.22
CA LEU A 149 13.73 -4.51 6.19
C LEU A 149 15.00 -3.92 6.81
N HIS A 150 16.15 -4.39 6.36
CA HIS A 150 17.45 -3.94 6.82
C HIS A 150 18.01 -2.86 5.91
N GLN A 151 17.93 -3.06 4.60
CA GLN A 151 18.50 -2.14 3.63
C GLN A 151 17.84 -2.26 2.26
N ILE A 152 17.69 -1.12 1.58
CA ILE A 152 17.38 -1.07 0.15
C ILE A 152 18.63 -0.57 -0.58
N ILE A 153 19.05 -1.28 -1.61
CA ILE A 153 20.24 -0.97 -2.39
C ILE A 153 19.84 -0.72 -3.84
N ASN A 154 20.15 0.48 -4.35
CA ASN A 154 20.10 0.80 -5.77
C ASN A 154 21.31 0.19 -6.48
N LEU A 155 21.06 -0.76 -7.37
CA LEU A 155 22.11 -1.54 -8.05
C LEU A 155 22.80 -0.73 -9.16
N GLU A 156 22.12 0.23 -9.78
CA GLU A 156 22.70 1.08 -10.81
C GLU A 156 23.71 2.06 -10.20
N LYS A 157 23.37 2.66 -9.07
CA LYS A 157 24.17 3.72 -8.44
C LYS A 157 25.07 3.22 -7.32
N GLY A 158 24.89 1.99 -6.86
CA GLY A 158 25.58 1.44 -5.70
C GLY A 158 25.25 2.18 -4.40
N ILE A 159 24.11 2.89 -4.36
CA ILE A 159 23.64 3.63 -3.19
C ILE A 159 22.81 2.69 -2.32
N ALA A 160 23.01 2.76 -1.02
CA ALA A 160 22.30 1.94 -0.06
C ALA A 160 21.69 2.79 1.05
N VAL A 161 20.43 2.50 1.38
CA VAL A 161 19.66 3.18 2.45
C VAL A 161 19.39 2.15 3.54
N PRO A 162 20.21 2.12 4.61
CA PRO A 162 19.98 1.22 5.73
C PRO A 162 18.83 1.74 6.61
N PHE A 163 18.05 0.81 7.14
CA PHE A 163 16.99 1.07 8.09
C PHE A 163 17.49 0.75 9.51
N THR A 164 17.34 1.71 10.42
CA THR A 164 17.99 1.69 11.74
C THR A 164 17.08 1.18 12.86
N ALA A 165 15.78 1.07 12.63
CA ALA A 165 14.82 0.53 13.59
C ALA A 165 14.14 -0.74 13.08
N GLN A 166 13.79 -1.61 14.04
CA GLN A 166 13.00 -2.81 13.78
C GLN A 166 11.51 -2.48 13.83
N GLY A 167 10.76 -2.92 12.81
CA GLY A 167 9.31 -2.79 12.79
C GLY A 167 8.82 -1.42 12.36
N PHE A 168 7.86 -1.45 11.43
CA PHE A 168 7.29 -0.26 10.83
C PHE A 168 6.16 0.34 11.66
N TYR A 169 5.42 -0.46 12.46
CA TYR A 169 4.24 0.02 13.17
C TYR A 169 4.52 0.54 14.57
N TRP A 170 4.04 1.76 14.78
CA TRP A 170 4.06 2.46 16.03
C TRP A 170 2.67 3.03 16.31
N LEU A 171 2.40 3.35 17.56
CA LEU A 171 1.16 4.03 17.93
C LEU A 171 1.44 5.19 18.86
N TYR A 172 0.63 6.24 18.69
CA TYR A 172 0.40 7.25 19.71
C TYR A 172 -0.90 6.94 20.44
N THR A 173 -0.89 7.09 21.75
CA THR A 173 -2.11 7.16 22.54
C THR A 173 -2.76 8.51 22.33
N SER A 174 -4.04 8.55 22.00
CA SER A 174 -4.81 9.80 21.90
C SER A 174 -4.96 10.45 23.27
N PHE A 175 -4.82 11.78 23.35
CA PHE A 175 -5.07 12.52 24.59
C PHE A 175 -6.57 12.47 24.95
N PRO A 176 -6.94 11.91 26.13
CA PRO A 176 -8.34 11.70 26.52
C PRO A 176 -8.93 12.96 27.18
N GLY A 177 -8.91 14.06 26.43
CA GLY A 177 -9.41 15.36 26.87
C GLY A 177 -10.94 15.44 26.87
N ASN A 178 -11.48 16.50 27.46
CA ASN A 178 -12.91 16.84 27.37
C ASN A 178 -13.17 18.15 26.62
N SER A 179 -12.11 18.75 26.05
CA SER A 179 -12.13 20.01 25.29
C SER A 179 -12.81 21.19 25.99
N SER A 180 -12.92 21.16 27.33
CA SER A 180 -13.51 22.26 28.11
C SER A 180 -12.63 23.50 28.19
N LEU A 181 -11.31 23.32 28.11
CA LEU A 181 -10.28 24.35 28.05
C LEU A 181 -9.15 23.87 27.11
N PRO A 182 -8.30 24.77 26.57
CA PRO A 182 -7.22 24.40 25.64
C PRO A 182 -6.28 23.31 26.19
N GLU A 183 -5.95 23.32 27.47
CA GLU A 183 -5.12 22.30 28.12
C GLU A 183 -5.78 20.91 28.14
N PHE A 184 -7.12 20.86 28.06
CA PHE A 184 -7.93 19.64 28.04
C PHE A 184 -8.44 19.28 26.64
N GLN A 185 -7.90 19.89 25.58
CA GLN A 185 -8.23 19.56 24.20
C GLN A 185 -8.07 18.05 23.93
N ALA A 186 -9.13 17.36 23.51
CA ALA A 186 -9.03 15.96 23.11
C ALA A 186 -8.38 15.82 21.71
N SER A 187 -7.79 14.65 21.44
CA SER A 187 -7.62 14.19 20.06
C SER A 187 -8.99 13.82 19.50
N GLY A 188 -9.23 14.02 18.20
CA GLY A 188 -10.51 13.72 17.56
C GLY A 188 -10.43 13.76 16.04
N ALA A 189 -11.56 13.99 15.37
CA ALA A 189 -11.64 13.95 13.92
C ALA A 189 -10.74 15.00 13.24
N TYR A 190 -10.56 16.16 13.85
CA TYR A 190 -9.79 17.29 13.34
C TYR A 190 -8.44 17.42 14.04
N VAL A 191 -8.43 17.28 15.37
CA VAL A 191 -7.24 17.52 16.19
C VAL A 191 -6.46 16.22 16.36
N PHE A 192 -5.18 16.26 16.00
CA PHE A 192 -4.21 15.26 16.44
C PHE A 192 -3.49 15.77 17.68
N ARG A 193 -3.79 15.18 18.84
CA ARG A 193 -3.10 15.48 20.10
C ARG A 193 -2.67 14.18 20.79
N PRO A 194 -1.42 13.75 20.61
CA PRO A 194 -0.94 12.55 21.29
C PRO A 194 -0.78 12.83 22.78
N LEU A 195 -1.08 11.84 23.63
CA LEU A 195 -0.94 11.93 25.09
C LEU A 195 0.51 12.19 25.51
N THR A 196 1.45 11.60 24.77
CA THR A 196 2.88 11.85 24.94
C THR A 196 3.56 11.90 23.58
N SER A 197 4.71 12.55 23.50
CA SER A 197 5.54 12.58 22.29
C SER A 197 6.20 11.25 21.95
N LYS A 198 6.03 10.22 22.78
CA LYS A 198 6.66 8.91 22.59
C LYS A 198 5.67 7.94 21.97
N THR A 199 6.08 7.34 20.87
CA THR A 199 5.41 6.20 20.28
C THR A 199 5.64 4.92 21.07
N GLN A 200 4.67 4.02 21.03
CA GLN A 200 4.81 2.63 21.50
C GLN A 200 4.79 1.66 20.32
N PRO A 201 5.55 0.55 20.34
CA PRO A 201 5.45 -0.45 19.29
C PRO A 201 4.06 -1.11 19.32
N VAL A 202 3.45 -1.30 18.15
CA VAL A 202 2.15 -2.00 18.04
C VAL A 202 2.25 -3.47 18.50
N SER A 203 3.42 -4.08 18.34
CA SER A 203 3.74 -5.39 18.88
C SER A 203 5.23 -5.50 19.14
N THR A 204 5.59 -6.27 20.18
CA THR A 204 6.98 -6.64 20.47
C THR A 204 7.37 -7.97 19.84
N THR A 205 6.42 -8.70 19.27
CA THR A 205 6.62 -9.96 18.55
C THR A 205 6.07 -9.86 17.14
N ARG A 206 6.58 -10.70 16.25
CA ARG A 206 6.08 -10.81 14.88
C ARG A 206 6.42 -12.16 14.28
N THR A 207 5.63 -12.58 13.31
CA THR A 207 5.90 -13.74 12.45
C THR A 207 6.15 -13.25 11.04
N ILE A 208 7.11 -13.86 10.35
CA ILE A 208 7.52 -13.44 9.01
C ILE A 208 7.46 -14.62 8.06
N ILE A 209 6.78 -14.43 6.93
CA ILE A 209 6.60 -15.44 5.89
C ILE A 209 7.17 -14.86 4.60
N CYS A 210 8.25 -15.44 4.12
CA CYS A 210 8.91 -15.01 2.89
C CYS A 210 8.41 -15.82 1.69
N THR A 211 8.04 -15.12 0.63
CA THR A 211 7.72 -15.69 -0.68
C THR A 211 8.81 -15.27 -1.66
N LYS A 212 9.46 -16.25 -2.32
CA LYS A 212 10.47 -15.98 -3.34
C LYS A 212 10.12 -16.73 -4.61
N THR A 213 9.78 -15.99 -5.66
CA THR A 213 9.45 -16.51 -6.98
C THR A 213 10.25 -15.78 -8.07
N GLU A 214 10.04 -16.12 -9.34
CA GLU A 214 10.68 -15.41 -10.46
C GLU A 214 10.07 -14.01 -10.66
N THR A 215 8.77 -13.84 -10.35
CA THR A 215 8.06 -12.57 -10.56
C THR A 215 8.09 -11.63 -9.34
N VAL A 216 8.07 -12.18 -8.12
CA VAL A 216 7.97 -11.39 -6.89
C VAL A 216 8.76 -12.02 -5.75
N GLN A 217 9.36 -11.16 -4.95
CA GLN A 217 9.98 -11.50 -3.69
C GLN A 217 9.28 -10.67 -2.61
N SER A 218 8.59 -11.31 -1.67
CA SER A 218 7.88 -10.60 -0.61
C SER A 218 8.14 -11.18 0.77
N ALA A 219 8.02 -10.33 1.78
CA ALA A 219 8.02 -10.69 3.18
C ALA A 219 6.71 -10.20 3.82
N MET A 220 5.84 -11.15 4.19
CA MET A 220 4.64 -10.87 4.97
C MET A 220 5.00 -10.90 6.45
N ILE A 221 4.86 -9.75 7.10
CA ILE A 221 5.15 -9.51 8.51
C ILE A 221 3.81 -9.37 9.25
N VAL A 222 3.52 -10.32 10.14
CA VAL A 222 2.32 -10.30 10.99
C VAL A 222 2.73 -9.89 12.39
N PHE A 223 2.31 -8.71 12.83
CA PHE A 223 2.67 -8.15 14.14
C PHE A 223 1.72 -8.66 15.23
N ASN A 224 0.43 -8.69 14.94
CA ASN A 224 -0.63 -9.22 15.80
C ASN A 224 -1.90 -9.48 14.96
N GLU A 225 -3.02 -9.80 15.61
CA GLU A 225 -4.30 -10.14 14.95
C GLU A 225 -4.92 -9.01 14.12
N TRP A 226 -4.51 -7.76 14.34
CA TRP A 226 -5.08 -6.56 13.70
C TRP A 226 -4.05 -5.71 12.96
N ALA A 227 -2.78 -6.13 12.88
CA ALA A 227 -1.73 -5.39 12.20
C ALA A 227 -0.77 -6.33 11.45
N SER A 228 -0.68 -6.15 10.13
CA SER A 228 0.23 -6.89 9.26
C SER A 228 0.72 -6.05 8.10
N GLN A 229 1.84 -6.42 7.49
CA GLN A 229 2.46 -5.68 6.41
C GLN A 229 3.14 -6.63 5.43
N GLU A 230 3.08 -6.35 4.14
CA GLU A 230 3.82 -7.06 3.10
C GLU A 230 4.82 -6.11 2.44
N VAL A 231 6.11 -6.45 2.48
CA VAL A 231 7.15 -5.76 1.71
C VAL A 231 7.44 -6.59 0.46
N SER A 232 7.20 -6.04 -0.72
CA SER A 232 7.32 -6.73 -2.01
C SER A 232 8.29 -6.03 -2.96
N LEU A 233 9.20 -6.81 -3.54
CA LEU A 233 10.03 -6.42 -4.68
C LEU A 233 9.60 -7.25 -5.89
N PHE A 234 9.04 -6.57 -6.89
CA PHE A 234 8.65 -7.22 -8.13
C PHE A 234 9.76 -7.18 -9.17
N GLN A 235 9.82 -8.18 -10.05
CA GLN A 235 10.72 -8.18 -11.20
C GLN A 235 10.46 -6.96 -12.09
N GLY A 236 11.52 -6.30 -12.59
CA GLY A 236 11.41 -5.12 -13.45
C GLY A 236 10.88 -3.85 -12.77
N ALA A 237 10.66 -3.84 -11.45
CA ALA A 237 10.16 -2.67 -10.73
C ALA A 237 11.30 -1.85 -10.12
N PRO A 238 11.38 -0.53 -10.38
CA PRO A 238 12.39 0.35 -9.76
C PRO A 238 12.01 0.79 -8.33
N THR A 239 11.04 0.14 -7.70
CA THR A 239 10.49 0.49 -6.38
C THR A 239 10.25 -0.76 -5.54
N VAL A 240 10.21 -0.56 -4.22
CA VAL A 240 9.71 -1.56 -3.27
C VAL A 240 8.28 -1.20 -2.91
N GLU A 241 7.34 -2.14 -3.01
CA GLU A 241 5.97 -1.94 -2.55
C GLU A 241 5.84 -2.37 -1.09
N VAL A 242 5.15 -1.57 -0.29
CA VAL A 242 4.88 -1.82 1.12
C VAL A 242 3.38 -1.75 1.32
N GLU A 243 2.73 -2.89 1.44
CA GLU A 243 1.31 -2.98 1.73
C GLU A 243 1.10 -3.13 3.24
N TRP A 244 0.24 -2.32 3.84
CA TRP A 244 -0.12 -2.43 5.24
C TRP A 244 -1.60 -2.76 5.40
N THR A 245 -1.95 -3.54 6.43
CA THR A 245 -3.34 -3.82 6.85
C THR A 245 -3.44 -3.58 8.35
N VAL A 246 -4.30 -2.64 8.75
CA VAL A 246 -4.51 -2.25 10.14
C VAL A 246 -6.00 -2.23 10.47
N GLY A 247 -6.33 -2.86 11.59
CA GLY A 247 -7.67 -2.95 12.15
C GLY A 247 -8.16 -4.40 12.23
N PRO A 248 -9.17 -4.67 13.07
CA PRO A 248 -9.88 -3.74 13.95
C PRO A 248 -8.99 -3.21 15.09
N ILE A 249 -8.84 -1.89 15.24
CA ILE A 249 -7.97 -1.31 16.29
C ILE A 249 -8.64 -1.52 17.65
N PRO A 250 -8.02 -2.20 18.62
CA PRO A 250 -8.67 -2.50 19.90
C PRO A 250 -8.83 -1.24 20.76
N ILE A 251 -9.97 -1.12 21.44
CA ILE A 251 -10.28 -0.03 22.38
C ILE A 251 -10.92 -0.54 23.67
N ASP A 252 -10.85 -1.85 23.95
CA ASP A 252 -11.42 -2.46 25.16
C ASP A 252 -10.75 -1.97 26.46
N ASP A 253 -9.61 -1.28 26.30
CA ASP A 253 -8.87 -0.59 27.35
C ASP A 253 -9.31 0.87 27.56
N ASP A 254 -10.35 1.34 26.85
CA ASP A 254 -10.79 2.73 26.84
C ASP A 254 -9.67 3.71 26.44
N VAL A 255 -8.79 3.28 25.51
CA VAL A 255 -7.70 4.12 25.00
C VAL A 255 -7.79 4.29 23.49
N GLY A 256 -7.90 5.54 23.04
CA GLY A 256 -7.78 5.90 21.62
C GLY A 256 -6.36 5.69 21.11
N LYS A 257 -6.23 5.16 19.89
CA LYS A 257 -4.95 4.77 19.28
C LYS A 257 -4.85 5.33 17.87
N GLU A 258 -3.70 5.93 17.59
CA GLU A 258 -3.37 6.56 16.32
C GLU A 258 -2.12 5.86 15.78
N ILE A 259 -2.32 5.04 14.75
CA ILE A 259 -1.32 4.10 14.24
C ILE A 259 -0.51 4.78 13.16
N VAL A 260 0.81 4.69 13.27
CA VAL A 260 1.75 5.27 12.32
C VAL A 260 2.70 4.20 11.80
N VAL A 261 3.09 4.36 10.54
CA VAL A 261 4.20 3.64 9.93
C VAL A 261 5.43 4.56 9.96
N ARG A 262 6.55 4.07 10.50
CA ARG A 262 7.79 4.82 10.62
C ARG A 262 8.94 4.15 9.87
N TYR A 263 9.67 4.96 9.10
CA TYR A 263 10.81 4.58 8.29
C TYR A 263 12.05 5.27 8.86
N ASP A 264 12.73 4.61 9.78
CA ASP A 264 13.94 5.12 10.43
C ASP A 264 15.18 4.71 9.64
N THR A 265 16.00 5.69 9.26
CA THR A 265 17.25 5.52 8.51
C THR A 265 18.39 6.27 9.18
N ASP A 266 19.58 6.19 8.61
CA ASP A 266 20.76 6.99 8.98
C ASP A 266 20.94 8.24 8.07
N ILE A 267 19.91 8.64 7.32
CA ILE A 267 19.97 9.84 6.47
C ILE A 267 20.07 11.09 7.37
N GLU A 268 21.11 11.89 7.15
CA GLU A 268 21.34 13.14 7.89
C GLU A 268 20.46 14.27 7.35
N SER A 269 19.16 14.22 7.66
CA SER A 269 18.16 15.12 7.10
C SER A 269 18.16 16.55 7.66
N ALA A 270 18.91 16.82 8.74
CA ALA A 270 19.10 18.14 9.34
C ALA A 270 17.78 18.88 9.64
N SER A 271 16.82 18.19 10.28
CA SER A 271 15.45 18.63 10.56
C SER A 271 14.58 18.95 9.33
N LYS A 272 15.06 18.65 8.11
CA LYS A 272 14.34 18.94 6.86
C LYS A 272 13.65 17.71 6.29
N TYR A 273 12.44 17.91 5.80
CA TYR A 273 11.67 16.94 5.05
C TYR A 273 10.79 17.66 4.06
N TYR A 274 10.23 16.94 3.11
CA TYR A 274 9.56 17.54 1.97
C TYR A 274 8.24 16.84 1.75
N THR A 275 7.15 17.60 1.67
CA THR A 275 5.81 17.06 1.40
C THR A 275 5.21 17.76 0.19
N ASP A 276 4.40 17.02 -0.56
CA ASP A 276 3.66 17.62 -1.66
C ASP A 276 2.55 18.57 -1.20
N ALA A 277 2.06 19.38 -2.12
CA ALA A 277 0.85 20.18 -2.00
C ALA A 277 -0.14 19.71 -3.09
N ASN A 278 -1.16 18.97 -2.67
CA ASN A 278 -2.23 18.45 -3.53
C ASN A 278 -1.74 17.64 -4.73
N GLY A 279 -0.69 16.82 -4.55
CA GLY A 279 -0.09 15.98 -5.58
C GLY A 279 0.85 16.71 -6.54
N ARG A 280 1.06 18.02 -6.36
CA ARG A 280 1.75 18.88 -7.34
C ARG A 280 3.11 19.35 -6.83
N GLN A 281 3.18 20.61 -6.38
CA GLN A 281 4.39 21.25 -5.89
C GLN A 281 4.86 20.54 -4.63
N VAL A 282 6.13 20.74 -4.30
CA VAL A 282 6.71 20.20 -3.07
C VAL A 282 7.29 21.33 -2.27
N LEU A 283 6.96 21.32 -0.97
CA LEU A 283 7.37 22.32 -0.01
C LEU A 283 8.40 21.71 0.93
N GLU A 284 9.50 22.44 1.14
CA GLU A 284 10.45 22.16 2.21
C GLU A 284 9.78 22.47 3.56
N ARG A 285 9.84 21.50 4.47
CA ARG A 285 9.39 21.60 5.85
C ARG A 285 10.62 21.52 6.74
N ILE A 286 10.64 22.34 7.79
CA ILE A 286 11.67 22.31 8.82
C ILE A 286 10.95 22.01 10.14
N ARG A 287 11.36 20.94 10.82
CA ARG A 287 10.79 20.57 12.12
C ARG A 287 10.93 21.72 13.10
N ASP A 288 9.86 21.99 13.85
CA ASP A 288 9.77 23.05 14.87
C ASP A 288 10.03 24.48 14.37
N TYR A 289 9.78 24.74 13.08
CA TYR A 289 10.01 26.05 12.47
C TYR A 289 8.80 26.55 11.68
N ARG A 290 8.64 27.87 11.64
CA ARG A 290 7.65 28.58 10.81
C ARG A 290 8.32 29.79 10.17
N PRO A 291 8.15 30.01 8.84
CA PRO A 291 8.86 31.08 8.14
C PRO A 291 8.29 32.49 8.41
N THR A 292 7.05 32.59 8.87
CA THR A 292 6.32 33.87 8.94
C THR A 292 6.10 34.38 10.37
N TRP A 293 6.45 33.61 11.41
CA TRP A 293 6.40 34.05 12.80
C TRP A 293 7.39 33.26 13.68
N SER A 294 7.72 33.81 14.85
CA SER A 294 8.49 33.10 15.87
C SER A 294 7.64 31.99 16.48
N TYR A 295 7.95 30.74 16.17
CA TYR A 295 7.21 29.58 16.66
C TYR A 295 7.72 29.13 18.03
N SER A 296 6.81 28.96 18.99
CA SER A 296 7.08 28.29 20.26
C SER A 296 6.54 26.87 20.18
N VAL A 297 7.39 25.87 20.39
CA VAL A 297 7.00 24.46 20.33
C VAL A 297 6.14 24.15 21.56
N VAL A 298 4.86 23.86 21.32
CA VAL A 298 3.90 23.41 22.34
C VAL A 298 3.51 21.95 22.15
N GLU A 299 3.44 21.50 20.89
CA GLU A 299 3.17 20.13 20.48
C GLU A 299 4.28 19.69 19.51
N ASN A 300 5.26 18.93 20.02
CA ASN A 300 6.48 18.56 19.29
C ASN A 300 6.27 17.47 18.22
N VAL A 301 5.14 16.74 18.29
CA VAL A 301 4.75 15.75 17.28
C VAL A 301 3.75 16.38 16.30
N SER A 302 2.53 16.67 16.75
CA SER A 302 1.45 17.10 15.85
C SER A 302 1.71 18.46 15.18
N GLY A 303 2.48 19.35 15.82
CA GLY A 303 2.96 20.59 15.20
C GLY A 303 3.88 20.39 13.98
N ASN A 304 4.33 19.16 13.72
CA ASN A 304 5.20 18.79 12.61
C ASN A 304 4.54 17.81 11.63
N TYR A 305 3.23 17.59 11.74
CA TYR A 305 2.46 16.83 10.75
C TYR A 305 1.99 17.73 9.61
N TYR A 306 2.11 17.23 8.38
CA TYR A 306 1.62 17.88 7.17
C TYR A 306 0.84 16.88 6.31
N PRO A 307 -0.10 17.36 5.48
CA PRO A 307 -0.76 16.51 4.50
C PRO A 307 0.24 15.95 3.49
N ILE A 308 0.07 14.68 3.16
CA ILE A 308 0.78 13.94 2.12
C ILE A 308 -0.29 13.40 1.18
N ASN A 309 -0.44 13.98 -0.01
CA ASN A 309 -1.43 13.50 -0.99
C ASN A 309 -0.81 12.58 -2.04
N SER A 310 0.52 12.56 -2.15
CA SER A 310 1.22 11.71 -3.11
C SER A 310 2.64 11.30 -2.68
N ARG A 311 3.39 12.18 -1.99
CA ARG A 311 4.80 11.92 -1.69
C ARG A 311 5.35 12.70 -0.50
N ILE A 312 6.22 12.04 0.24
CA ILE A 312 7.08 12.61 1.28
C ILE A 312 8.51 12.10 1.09
N TRP A 313 9.52 12.92 1.40
CA TRP A 313 10.91 12.45 1.44
C TRP A 313 11.79 13.18 2.44
N ILE A 314 12.90 12.50 2.76
CA ILE A 314 14.06 13.04 3.46
C ILE A 314 15.31 12.79 2.61
N LYS A 315 16.33 13.64 2.75
CA LYS A 315 17.58 13.49 2.00
C LYS A 315 18.76 14.06 2.77
N ASP A 316 19.94 13.57 2.46
CA ASP A 316 21.23 14.15 2.83
C ASP A 316 22.02 14.53 1.55
N GLY A 317 23.34 14.72 1.64
CA GLY A 317 24.18 15.07 0.50
C GLY A 317 24.35 13.95 -0.55
N ALA A 318 24.03 12.70 -0.21
CA ALA A 318 24.29 11.52 -1.02
C ALA A 318 23.03 10.68 -1.32
N ARG A 319 22.02 10.70 -0.44
CA ARG A 319 20.91 9.75 -0.42
C ARG A 319 19.58 10.48 -0.26
N GLN A 320 18.52 9.92 -0.85
CA GLN A 320 17.15 10.34 -0.65
C GLN A 320 16.24 9.12 -0.49
N LEU A 321 15.43 9.11 0.57
CA LEU A 321 14.34 8.14 0.75
C LEU A 321 13.03 8.83 0.41
N THR A 322 12.35 8.37 -0.63
CA THR A 322 11.02 8.87 -1.03
C THR A 322 9.96 7.81 -0.79
N ILE A 323 8.85 8.23 -0.19
CA ILE A 323 7.68 7.40 0.06
C ILE A 323 6.53 7.98 -0.75
N LEU A 324 5.86 7.11 -1.48
CA LEU A 324 4.72 7.41 -2.32
C LEU A 324 3.49 6.76 -1.72
N THR A 325 2.43 7.53 -1.50
CA THR A 325 1.20 7.09 -0.82
C THR A 325 0.10 6.83 -1.85
N ASP A 326 -0.84 5.90 -1.56
CA ASP A 326 -1.99 5.66 -2.47
C ASP A 326 -3.18 6.58 -2.20
N ARG A 327 -3.13 7.32 -1.08
CA ARG A 327 -4.16 8.27 -0.64
C ARG A 327 -3.57 9.45 0.13
N SER A 328 -4.49 10.28 0.62
CA SER A 328 -4.16 11.39 1.51
C SER A 328 -3.96 10.91 2.93
N GLU A 329 -2.79 11.20 3.48
CA GLU A 329 -2.39 10.83 4.84
C GLU A 329 -1.77 12.04 5.55
N GLY A 330 -1.62 11.95 6.87
CA GLY A 330 -0.84 12.90 7.65
C GLY A 330 0.52 12.32 7.99
N GLY A 331 1.60 13.07 7.82
CA GLY A 331 2.92 12.60 8.23
C GLY A 331 3.96 13.70 8.34
N GLY A 332 5.16 13.31 8.74
CA GLY A 332 6.26 14.24 8.98
C GLY A 332 7.57 13.53 9.34
N SER A 333 8.56 14.32 9.76
CA SER A 333 9.85 13.84 10.25
C SER A 333 10.07 14.34 11.68
N ILE A 334 9.78 13.50 12.68
CA ILE A 334 9.82 13.88 14.11
C ILE A 334 11.26 13.85 14.67
N HIS A 335 12.14 13.06 14.06
CA HIS A 335 13.58 13.11 14.31
C HIS A 335 14.35 12.93 13.00
N ASP A 336 15.62 13.31 12.99
CA ASP A 336 16.47 13.18 11.80
C ASP A 336 16.56 11.72 11.34
N GLY A 337 16.65 11.54 10.02
CA GLY A 337 16.70 10.23 9.38
C GLY A 337 15.36 9.49 9.34
N SER A 338 14.27 10.07 9.84
CA SER A 338 12.97 9.39 9.94
C SER A 338 11.86 10.07 9.17
N ILE A 339 10.99 9.25 8.58
CA ILE A 339 9.66 9.65 8.11
C ILE A 339 8.64 8.81 8.88
N GLU A 340 7.64 9.46 9.46
CA GLU A 340 6.44 8.78 9.95
C GLU A 340 5.18 9.24 9.21
N ILE A 341 4.26 8.31 9.01
CA ILE A 341 2.99 8.51 8.31
C ILE A 341 1.89 7.86 9.15
N MET A 342 0.86 8.63 9.48
CA MET A 342 -0.31 8.14 10.20
C MET A 342 -1.29 7.50 9.24
N ILE A 343 -1.54 6.21 9.47
CA ILE A 343 -2.21 5.32 8.52
C ILE A 343 -3.63 4.94 8.95
N HIS A 344 -3.92 4.96 10.26
CA HIS A 344 -5.25 4.70 10.77
C HIS A 344 -5.42 5.27 12.18
N ARG A 345 -6.63 5.71 12.53
CA ARG A 345 -6.95 6.32 13.83
C ARG A 345 -8.26 5.73 14.34
N ARG A 346 -8.28 5.39 15.62
CA ARG A 346 -9.52 5.07 16.32
C ARG A 346 -9.54 5.77 17.67
N ILE A 347 -10.45 6.72 17.80
CA ILE A 347 -10.50 7.67 18.92
C ILE A 347 -11.89 7.58 19.55
N ILE A 348 -11.92 7.60 20.89
CA ILE A 348 -13.14 7.38 21.67
C ILE A 348 -13.74 8.67 22.27
N TYR A 349 -13.08 9.81 22.03
CA TYR A 349 -13.54 11.14 22.44
C TYR A 349 -13.75 12.04 21.21
N ASP A 350 -14.67 12.98 21.31
CA ASP A 350 -14.88 14.08 20.35
C ASP A 350 -13.94 15.25 20.71
N ASP A 351 -13.40 15.93 19.69
CA ASP A 351 -12.49 17.07 19.88
C ASP A 351 -13.20 18.41 20.02
N SER A 352 -14.54 18.44 19.93
CA SER A 352 -15.39 19.64 20.06
C SER A 352 -15.19 20.70 18.98
N GLU A 353 -14.76 20.27 17.79
CA GLU A 353 -14.62 21.12 16.60
C GLU A 353 -15.87 21.09 15.69
N GLY A 354 -16.98 20.52 16.17
CA GLY A 354 -18.32 20.67 15.59
C GLY A 354 -18.95 19.42 14.97
N VAL A 355 -18.21 18.31 14.84
CA VAL A 355 -18.78 17.03 14.36
C VAL A 355 -19.63 16.33 15.43
N ASN A 356 -19.30 16.52 16.71
CA ASN A 356 -19.98 15.95 17.89
C ASN A 356 -20.01 14.41 17.90
N GLU A 357 -19.01 13.77 17.31
CA GLU A 357 -18.88 12.32 17.24
C GLU A 357 -17.39 11.94 17.35
N PRO A 358 -17.03 10.95 18.18
CA PRO A 358 -15.69 10.38 18.16
C PRO A 358 -15.35 9.75 16.81
N LEU A 359 -14.07 9.80 16.41
CA LEU A 359 -13.57 9.09 15.23
C LEU A 359 -13.45 7.58 15.53
N ASN A 360 -14.60 6.89 15.58
CA ASN A 360 -14.73 5.49 15.98
C ASN A 360 -15.47 4.67 14.90
N GLU A 361 -14.90 4.61 13.70
CA GLU A 361 -15.53 3.99 12.55
C GLU A 361 -15.71 2.47 12.71
N THR A 362 -16.90 1.98 12.31
CA THR A 362 -17.26 0.56 12.33
C THR A 362 -17.87 0.13 11.00
N ALA A 363 -17.59 -1.10 10.58
CA ALA A 363 -18.15 -1.75 9.41
C ALA A 363 -18.33 -3.24 9.68
N PHE A 364 -19.39 -3.85 9.13
CA PHE A 364 -19.69 -5.28 9.30
C PHE A 364 -19.77 -5.73 10.78
N GLY A 365 -20.23 -4.84 11.67
CA GLY A 365 -20.36 -5.11 13.11
C GLY A 365 -19.02 -5.13 13.88
N LYS A 366 -17.92 -4.68 13.28
CA LYS A 366 -16.59 -4.58 13.89
C LYS A 366 -15.97 -3.21 13.59
N SER A 367 -14.86 -2.87 14.23
CA SER A 367 -14.11 -1.67 13.85
C SER A 367 -13.50 -1.79 12.46
N LEU A 368 -13.42 -0.65 11.78
CA LEU A 368 -12.94 -0.55 10.40
C LEU A 368 -11.51 -1.09 10.25
N VAL A 369 -11.33 -1.93 9.23
CA VAL A 369 -10.02 -2.40 8.76
C VAL A 369 -9.64 -1.60 7.53
N VAL A 370 -8.45 -1.02 7.55
CA VAL A 370 -7.89 -0.26 6.42
C VAL A 370 -6.69 -1.02 5.87
N ARG A 371 -6.60 -1.07 4.54
CA ARG A 371 -5.45 -1.61 3.80
C ARG A 371 -4.99 -0.61 2.75
N GLU A 372 -3.68 -0.46 2.63
CA GLU A 372 -3.04 0.47 1.71
C GLU A 372 -1.76 -0.10 1.12
N ASN A 373 -1.40 0.35 -0.08
CA ASN A 373 -0.07 0.18 -0.66
C ASN A 373 0.71 1.49 -0.68
N ALA A 374 1.85 1.54 -0.02
CA ALA A 374 2.88 2.57 -0.23
C ALA A 374 3.97 2.04 -1.17
N SER A 375 4.70 2.93 -1.83
CA SER A 375 5.90 2.57 -2.60
C SER A 375 7.12 3.35 -2.11
N LEU A 376 8.22 2.63 -1.88
CA LEU A 376 9.52 3.20 -1.52
C LEU A 376 10.39 3.29 -2.77
N ALA A 377 10.96 4.47 -3.00
CA ALA A 377 11.80 4.76 -4.15
C ALA A 377 13.09 5.49 -3.73
N ASP A 378 14.22 5.06 -4.29
CA ASP A 378 15.43 5.88 -4.35
C ASP A 378 15.33 6.76 -5.60
N THR A 379 15.19 8.06 -5.38
CA THR A 379 14.77 9.05 -6.39
C THR A 379 15.86 9.42 -7.36
N THR A 380 16.98 8.71 -7.35
CA THR A 380 17.96 8.91 -8.37
C THR A 380 17.51 8.46 -9.78
N VAL A 381 16.48 7.59 -9.89
CA VAL A 381 15.56 7.46 -11.04
C VAL A 381 14.27 6.77 -10.55
N THR A 382 13.17 7.50 -10.33
CA THR A 382 11.84 6.87 -10.39
C THR A 382 10.76 7.85 -10.79
N LEU A 383 10.12 7.58 -11.93
CA LEU A 383 8.82 8.12 -12.31
C LEU A 383 7.77 7.02 -12.08
N ASN A 384 6.66 7.44 -11.47
CA ASN A 384 5.36 6.77 -11.31
C ASN A 384 5.20 5.69 -10.23
N PRO A 385 4.41 6.01 -9.19
CA PRO A 385 3.45 5.09 -8.60
C PRO A 385 2.08 5.37 -9.26
N MET A 386 1.60 4.49 -10.14
CA MET A 386 0.17 4.49 -10.47
C MET A 386 -0.36 3.08 -10.33
N GLN A 387 -1.10 2.87 -9.24
CA GLN A 387 -1.83 1.63 -9.01
C GLN A 387 -3.09 1.63 -9.88
N ILE A 388 -3.13 0.74 -10.88
CA ILE A 388 -4.35 0.46 -11.63
C ILE A 388 -5.23 -0.45 -10.74
N LYS A 389 -6.06 0.14 -9.88
CA LYS A 389 -7.04 -0.60 -9.07
C LYS A 389 -8.42 -0.63 -9.74
N THR A 390 -8.48 -1.08 -10.99
CA THR A 390 -9.76 -1.51 -11.58
C THR A 390 -9.51 -2.64 -12.56
N PHE A 391 -9.84 -3.86 -12.14
CA PHE A 391 -9.80 -5.06 -12.97
C PHE A 391 -11.17 -5.25 -13.62
N GLN A 392 -11.20 -5.39 -14.95
CA GLN A 392 -12.41 -5.71 -15.71
C GLN A 392 -12.35 -7.17 -16.14
N VAL A 393 -13.36 -7.93 -15.75
CA VAL A 393 -13.52 -9.32 -16.16
C VAL A 393 -14.64 -9.38 -17.18
N THR A 394 -14.38 -10.03 -18.31
CA THR A 394 -15.41 -10.40 -19.27
C THR A 394 -15.67 -11.91 -19.19
N LEU A 395 -16.95 -12.27 -19.09
CA LEU A 395 -17.44 -13.66 -19.05
C LEU A 395 -17.57 -14.26 -20.45
#